data_AF-A0A4Q3JXB6-F1
#
_entry.id   AF-A0A4Q3JXB6-F1
#
_cell.length_a   1.000
_cell.length_b   1.000
_cell.length_c   1.000
_cell.angle_alpha   90.00
_cell.angle_beta   90.00
_cell.angle_gamma   90.00
#
_symmetry.space_group_name_H-M   'P 1'
#
loop_
_entity.id
_entity.type
_entity.pdbx_description
1 polymer ?
#
loop_
_entity_poly.entity_id
_entity_poly.type
_entity_poly.pdbx_seq_one_letter_code
_entity_poly.pdbx_strand_id
1 'polypeptide(L)'
;MPQARPRRLLRELVLQDVLALLYSGFLLGASLQGSGPRRAQCIVDTGLAWLVVVGSILLVRGRVVRRRAVAWVIYQVGIFTAVLGSYFRLRDVLPTTTDRRLDELLYQADLALFGFEPTLWLDAFVTPATTAWFAFFYWSYFVYLAVHIVPILVSRDRRLVGEFSLGLVGVYCVAQLGYFFLPGYGPYH
;
A
#
# COMPACT_ATOMS: atom_id res chain seq x y z
N MET A 1 -34.49 6.29 -21.74
CA MET A 1 -33.82 7.27 -20.86
C MET A 1 -33.00 6.53 -19.79
N PRO A 2 -31.66 6.65 -19.77
CA PRO A 2 -30.78 5.86 -18.91
C PRO A 2 -30.43 6.60 -17.60
N GLN A 3 -31.40 6.77 -16.69
CA GLN A 3 -31.20 7.58 -15.47
C GLN A 3 -30.86 6.80 -14.17
N ALA A 4 -30.49 5.52 -14.24
CA ALA A 4 -30.20 4.72 -13.03
C ALA A 4 -28.77 4.15 -12.92
N ARG A 5 -27.80 4.60 -13.74
CA ARG A 5 -26.44 4.04 -13.75
C ARG A 5 -25.57 4.39 -12.51
N PRO A 6 -25.48 5.64 -12.04
CA PRO A 6 -24.52 5.97 -10.97
C PRO A 6 -24.96 5.48 -9.59
N ARG A 7 -26.25 5.61 -9.24
CA ARG A 7 -26.79 5.12 -7.95
C ARG A 7 -26.66 3.60 -7.80
N ARG A 8 -26.75 2.87 -8.91
CA ARG A 8 -26.55 1.42 -8.92
C ARG A 8 -25.09 1.04 -8.71
N LEU A 9 -24.17 1.76 -9.35
CA LEU A 9 -22.73 1.53 -9.19
C LEU A 9 -22.29 1.76 -7.74
N LEU A 10 -22.78 2.82 -7.10
CA LEU A 10 -22.52 3.12 -5.69
C LEU A 10 -23.06 2.07 -4.73
N ARG A 11 -24.19 1.42 -5.05
CA ARG A 11 -24.76 0.32 -4.25
C ARG A 11 -24.02 -1.01 -4.41
N GLU A 12 -23.30 -1.19 -5.53
CA GLU A 12 -22.53 -2.40 -5.82
C GLU A 12 -21.05 -2.28 -5.35
N LEU A 13 -20.68 -1.16 -4.71
CA LEU A 13 -19.35 -0.98 -4.13
C LEU A 13 -19.17 -1.87 -2.91
N VAL A 14 -18.10 -2.66 -2.94
CA VAL A 14 -17.65 -3.45 -1.79
C VAL A 14 -16.67 -2.61 -0.96
N LEU A 15 -16.49 -2.94 0.32
CA LEU A 15 -15.56 -2.25 1.21
C LEU A 15 -14.15 -2.10 0.61
N GLN A 16 -13.66 -3.12 -0.08
CA GLN A 16 -12.37 -3.07 -0.79
C GLN A 16 -12.32 -1.97 -1.86
N ASP A 17 -13.42 -1.77 -2.60
CA ASP A 17 -13.51 -0.73 -3.65
C ASP A 17 -13.41 0.66 -3.02
N VAL A 18 -14.16 0.88 -1.93
CA VAL A 18 -14.16 2.14 -1.19
C VAL A 18 -12.78 2.41 -0.61
N LEU A 19 -12.18 1.42 0.04
CA LEU A 19 -10.88 1.55 0.67
C LEU A 19 -9.78 1.87 -0.35
N ALA A 20 -9.73 1.16 -1.49
CA ALA A 20 -8.77 1.44 -2.55
C ALA A 20 -8.98 2.83 -3.20
N LEU A 21 -10.23 3.25 -3.40
CA LEU A 21 -10.55 4.57 -3.96
C LEU A 21 -10.17 5.70 -3.00
N LEU A 22 -10.51 5.58 -1.72
CA LEU A 22 -10.17 6.58 -0.71
C LEU A 22 -8.66 6.69 -0.54
N TYR A 23 -7.97 5.54 -0.48
CA TYR A 23 -6.52 5.49 -0.35
C TYR A 23 -5.80 6.11 -1.57
N SER A 24 -6.12 5.64 -2.79
CA SER A 24 -5.48 6.18 -4.01
C SER A 24 -5.87 7.64 -4.26
N GLY A 25 -7.10 8.03 -3.92
CA GLY A 25 -7.56 9.41 -3.98
C GLY A 25 -6.85 10.30 -2.96
N PHE A 26 -6.59 9.80 -1.75
CA PHE A 26 -5.79 10.50 -0.75
C PHE A 26 -4.36 10.74 -1.24
N LEU A 27 -3.69 9.74 -1.81
CA LEU A 27 -2.34 9.91 -2.36
C LEU A 27 -2.27 10.93 -3.49
N LEU A 28 -3.28 10.92 -4.38
CA LEU A 28 -3.38 11.91 -5.44
C LEU A 28 -3.62 13.31 -4.87
N GLY A 29 -4.54 13.44 -3.91
CA GLY A 29 -4.82 14.70 -3.23
C GLY A 29 -3.59 15.26 -2.50
N ALA A 30 -2.87 14.40 -1.78
CA ALA A 30 -1.60 14.69 -1.13
C ALA A 30 -0.56 15.20 -2.13
N SER A 31 -0.38 14.50 -3.25
CA SER A 31 0.56 14.89 -4.31
C SER A 31 0.18 16.21 -5.00
N LEU A 32 -1.12 16.50 -5.12
CA LEU A 32 -1.63 17.76 -5.68
C LEU A 32 -1.40 18.94 -4.73
N GLN A 33 -1.57 18.74 -3.43
CA GLN A 33 -1.34 19.77 -2.41
C GLN A 33 0.14 19.95 -2.04
N GLY A 34 0.94 18.93 -2.31
CA GLY A 34 2.37 18.92 -2.05
C GLY A 34 3.18 19.91 -2.89
N SER A 35 4.45 20.04 -2.53
CA SER A 35 5.44 20.90 -3.15
C SER A 35 6.71 20.10 -3.50
N GLY A 36 7.72 20.73 -4.11
CA GLY A 36 9.02 20.10 -4.38
C GLY A 36 9.27 19.66 -5.82
N PRO A 37 10.53 19.30 -6.14
CA PRO A 37 11.00 19.13 -7.51
C PRO A 37 10.39 17.92 -8.24
N ARG A 38 9.98 16.89 -7.49
CA ARG A 38 9.37 15.65 -8.04
C ARG A 38 7.84 15.66 -8.02
N ARG A 39 7.20 16.77 -7.64
CA ARG A 39 5.75 16.88 -7.52
C ARG A 39 5.01 16.45 -8.80
N ALA A 40 5.46 16.91 -9.97
CA ALA A 40 4.82 16.57 -11.24
C ALA A 40 4.82 15.06 -11.50
N GLN A 41 5.94 14.38 -11.22
CA GLN A 41 6.05 12.95 -11.34
C GLN A 41 5.15 12.21 -10.33
N CYS A 42 5.09 12.69 -9.09
CA CYS A 42 4.20 12.14 -8.06
C CYS A 42 2.72 12.25 -8.45
N ILE A 43 2.29 13.38 -9.02
CA ILE A 43 0.92 13.56 -9.51
C ILE A 43 0.62 12.58 -10.65
N VAL A 44 1.54 12.39 -11.60
CA VAL A 44 1.36 11.44 -12.70
C VAL A 44 1.27 10.01 -12.17
N ASP A 45 2.18 9.59 -11.30
CA ASP A 45 2.24 8.23 -10.76
C ASP A 45 0.99 7.91 -9.92
N THR A 46 0.61 8.81 -9.00
CA THR A 46 -0.59 8.65 -8.16
C THR A 46 -1.89 8.80 -8.96
N GLY A 47 -1.91 9.67 -9.96
CA GLY A 47 -3.02 9.83 -10.88
C GLY A 47 -3.23 8.58 -11.74
N LEU A 48 -2.16 7.98 -12.25
CA LEU A 48 -2.22 6.71 -12.98
C LEU A 48 -2.73 5.58 -12.08
N ALA A 49 -2.23 5.48 -10.84
CA ALA A 49 -2.71 4.49 -9.87
C ALA A 49 -4.21 4.67 -9.59
N TRP A 50 -4.67 5.91 -9.40
CA TRP A 50 -6.09 6.23 -9.20
C TRP A 50 -6.94 5.86 -10.42
N LEU A 51 -6.48 6.18 -11.63
CA LEU A 51 -7.15 5.78 -12.88
C LEU A 51 -7.21 4.26 -13.05
N VAL A 52 -6.16 3.53 -12.66
CA VAL A 52 -6.17 2.06 -12.67
C VAL A 52 -7.22 1.50 -11.71
N VAL A 53 -7.33 2.05 -10.48
CA VAL A 53 -8.36 1.64 -9.51
C VAL A 53 -9.76 1.92 -10.06
N VAL A 54 -10.03 3.17 -10.47
CA VAL A 54 -11.33 3.58 -11.03
C VAL A 54 -11.68 2.75 -12.26
N GLY A 55 -10.73 2.61 -13.20
CA GLY A 55 -10.90 1.83 -14.42
C GLY A 55 -11.21 0.35 -14.13
N SER A 56 -10.49 -0.26 -13.19
CA SER A 56 -10.72 -1.65 -12.78
C SER A 56 -12.11 -1.84 -12.18
N ILE A 57 -12.55 -0.92 -11.32
CA ILE A 57 -13.89 -0.95 -10.72
C ILE A 57 -14.96 -0.75 -11.81
N LEU A 58 -14.81 0.24 -12.69
CA LEU A 58 -15.79 0.52 -13.75
C LEU A 58 -15.90 -0.63 -14.76
N LEU A 59 -14.79 -1.24 -15.17
CA LEU A 59 -14.80 -2.38 -16.10
C LEU A 59 -15.53 -3.59 -15.53
N VAL A 60 -15.37 -3.83 -14.23
CA VAL A 60 -15.88 -5.03 -13.54
C VAL A 60 -17.31 -4.81 -13.05
N ARG A 61 -17.58 -3.73 -12.30
CA ARG A 61 -18.91 -3.39 -11.77
C ARG A 61 -19.85 -2.86 -12.87
N GLY A 62 -19.31 -2.16 -13.86
CA GLY A 62 -20.06 -1.74 -15.05
C GLY A 62 -20.41 -2.89 -16.00
N ARG A 63 -19.96 -4.12 -15.72
CA ARG A 63 -20.18 -5.33 -16.53
C ARG A 63 -19.73 -5.17 -17.98
N VAL A 64 -18.72 -4.33 -18.22
CA VAL A 64 -18.12 -4.14 -19.54
C VAL A 64 -17.42 -5.43 -19.98
N VAL A 65 -16.73 -6.08 -19.05
CA VAL A 65 -16.09 -7.37 -19.28
C VAL A 65 -17.09 -8.51 -19.06
N ARG A 66 -17.48 -9.20 -20.15
CA ARG A 66 -18.44 -10.33 -20.09
C ARG A 66 -17.86 -11.59 -19.45
N ARG A 67 -16.55 -11.85 -19.61
CA ARG A 67 -15.89 -13.05 -19.08
C ARG A 67 -15.55 -12.86 -17.61
N ARG A 68 -16.21 -13.63 -16.73
CA ARG A 68 -16.03 -13.55 -15.26
C ARG A 68 -14.57 -13.74 -14.82
N ALA A 69 -13.85 -14.69 -15.42
CA ALA A 69 -12.44 -14.93 -15.08
C ALA A 69 -11.55 -13.73 -15.41
N VAL A 70 -11.75 -13.11 -16.58
CA VAL A 70 -10.98 -11.93 -17.01
C VAL A 70 -11.31 -10.73 -16.14
N ALA A 71 -12.58 -10.50 -15.83
CA ALA A 71 -13.00 -9.45 -14.91
C ALA A 71 -12.35 -9.61 -13.53
N TRP A 72 -12.29 -10.84 -13.01
CA TRP A 72 -11.64 -11.11 -11.73
C TRP A 72 -10.13 -10.84 -11.76
N VAL A 73 -9.42 -11.26 -12.82
CA VAL A 73 -7.98 -10.98 -12.97
C VAL A 73 -7.72 -9.48 -13.07
N ILE A 74 -8.46 -8.76 -13.93
CA ILE A 74 -8.33 -7.31 -14.07
C ILE A 74 -8.53 -6.61 -12.74
N TYR A 75 -9.56 -7.01 -11.99
CA TYR A 75 -9.85 -6.45 -10.68
C TYR A 75 -8.69 -6.65 -9.69
N GLN A 76 -8.26 -7.91 -9.50
CA GLN A 76 -7.23 -8.22 -8.52
C GLN A 76 -5.91 -7.58 -8.91
N VAL A 77 -5.46 -7.77 -10.15
CA VAL A 77 -4.19 -7.20 -10.62
C VAL A 77 -4.24 -5.67 -10.57
N GLY A 78 -5.33 -5.04 -11.01
CA GLY A 78 -5.48 -3.59 -10.98
C GLY A 78 -5.41 -3.01 -9.57
N ILE A 79 -6.20 -3.54 -8.63
CA ILE A 79 -6.20 -3.07 -7.24
C ILE A 79 -4.86 -3.35 -6.55
N PHE A 80 -4.33 -4.57 -6.67
CA PHE A 80 -3.04 -4.91 -6.05
C PHE A 80 -1.89 -4.09 -6.63
N THR A 81 -1.83 -3.92 -7.95
CA THR A 81 -0.75 -3.15 -8.58
C THR A 81 -0.82 -1.68 -8.16
N ALA A 82 -2.01 -1.10 -8.07
CA ALA A 82 -2.16 0.28 -7.62
C ALA A 82 -1.76 0.48 -6.15
N VAL A 83 -2.18 -0.43 -5.25
CA VAL A 83 -1.96 -0.29 -3.79
C VAL A 83 -0.58 -0.77 -3.33
N LEU A 84 -0.05 -1.86 -3.90
CA LEU A 84 1.31 -2.31 -3.59
C LEU A 84 2.33 -1.48 -4.36
N GLY A 85 2.01 -1.10 -5.60
CA GLY A 85 2.88 -0.25 -6.42
C GLY A 85 3.09 1.14 -5.83
N SER A 86 2.10 1.68 -5.12
CA SER A 86 2.24 2.98 -4.44
C SER A 86 3.30 2.97 -3.34
N TYR A 87 3.57 1.82 -2.71
CA TYR A 87 4.64 1.71 -1.71
C TYR A 87 6.01 2.09 -2.27
N PHE A 88 6.34 1.63 -3.49
CA PHE A 88 7.61 1.97 -4.14
C PHE A 88 7.72 3.47 -4.48
N ARG A 89 6.59 4.15 -4.63
CA ARG A 89 6.51 5.59 -4.89
C ARG A 89 6.45 6.43 -3.62
N LEU A 90 6.19 5.80 -2.47
CA LEU A 90 5.98 6.49 -1.20
C LEU A 90 7.20 7.32 -0.80
N ARG A 91 8.41 6.84 -1.11
CA ARG A 91 9.67 7.57 -0.90
C ARG A 91 9.72 8.94 -1.60
N ASP A 92 9.01 9.08 -2.72
CA ASP A 92 8.97 10.30 -3.52
C ASP A 92 7.74 11.14 -3.14
N VAL A 93 6.61 10.49 -2.83
CA VAL A 93 5.36 11.16 -2.44
C VAL A 93 5.45 11.80 -1.06
N LEU A 94 6.05 11.13 -0.06
CA LEU A 94 6.13 11.65 1.31
C LEU A 94 6.85 13.01 1.40
N PRO A 95 8.09 13.18 0.86
CA PRO A 95 8.77 14.47 0.91
C PRO A 95 8.04 15.56 0.13
N THR A 96 7.26 15.21 -0.89
CA THR A 96 6.45 16.21 -1.59
C THR A 96 5.24 16.67 -0.77
N THR A 97 4.71 15.81 0.10
CA THR A 97 3.48 16.11 0.85
C THR A 97 3.76 16.81 2.18
N THR A 98 4.91 16.52 2.82
CA THR A 98 5.24 17.12 4.12
C THR A 98 6.73 17.35 4.31
N ASP A 99 7.07 18.55 4.78
CA ASP A 99 8.43 18.91 5.21
C ASP A 99 8.72 18.49 6.66
N ARG A 100 7.75 17.91 7.37
CA ARG A 100 7.91 17.50 8.77
C ARG A 100 8.84 16.30 8.85
N ARG A 101 9.96 16.46 9.55
CA ARG A 101 10.86 15.37 9.92
C ARG A 101 10.64 15.07 11.40
N LEU A 102 10.06 13.91 11.70
CA LEU A 102 9.79 13.48 13.07
C LEU A 102 10.88 12.56 13.61
N ASP A 103 12.02 12.44 12.92
CA ASP A 103 13.13 11.58 13.31
C ASP A 103 13.65 11.91 14.73
N GLU A 104 13.75 13.19 15.09
CA GLU A 104 14.15 13.60 16.45
C GLU A 104 13.08 13.22 17.49
N LEU A 105 11.80 13.39 17.18
CA LEU A 105 10.71 13.01 18.08
C LEU A 105 10.70 11.49 18.31
N LEU A 106 10.96 10.71 17.26
CA LEU A 106 11.09 9.26 17.33
C LEU A 106 12.30 8.86 18.19
N TYR A 107 13.44 9.52 17.99
CA TYR A 107 14.63 9.31 18.80
C TYR A 107 14.37 9.58 20.29
N GLN A 108 13.75 10.72 20.61
CA GLN A 108 13.38 11.05 21.99
C GLN A 108 12.35 10.08 22.57
N ALA A 109 11.43 9.56 21.75
CA ALA A 109 10.49 8.52 22.17
C ALA A 109 11.20 7.20 22.51
N ASP A 110 12.20 6.79 21.73
CA ASP A 110 13.03 5.62 22.02
C ASP A 110 13.79 5.80 23.34
N LEU A 111 14.40 6.96 23.55
CA LEU A 111 15.08 7.29 24.82
C LEU A 111 14.10 7.32 26.00
N ALA A 112 12.89 7.84 25.82
CA ALA A 112 11.89 7.89 26.88
C ALA A 112 11.35 6.49 27.24
N LEU A 113 11.22 5.60 26.25
CA LEU A 113 10.67 4.25 26.45
C LEU A 113 11.70 3.26 26.99
N PHE A 114 12.93 3.31 26.49
CA PHE A 114 13.97 2.33 26.81
C PHE A 114 15.06 2.88 27.73
N GLY A 115 15.22 4.20 27.82
CA GLY A 115 16.31 4.85 28.56
C GLY A 115 17.67 4.83 27.83
N PHE A 116 17.72 4.24 26.64
CA PHE A 116 18.90 4.14 25.78
C PHE A 116 18.46 4.04 24.32
N GLU A 117 19.40 4.24 23.38
CA GLU A 117 19.13 4.10 21.95
C GLU A 117 19.19 2.60 21.53
N PRO A 118 18.05 1.96 21.17
CA PRO A 118 18.02 0.52 20.93
C PRO A 118 18.88 0.07 19.75
N THR A 119 19.00 0.91 18.72
CA THR A 119 19.84 0.68 17.55
C THR A 119 21.32 0.57 17.92
N LEU A 120 21.85 1.49 18.74
CA LEU A 120 23.24 1.43 19.22
C LEU A 120 23.47 0.26 20.18
N TRP A 121 22.50 -0.05 21.03
CA TRP A 121 22.61 -1.20 21.94
C TRP A 121 22.64 -2.53 21.16
N LEU A 122 21.82 -2.66 20.12
CA LEU A 122 21.80 -3.85 19.27
C LEU A 122 23.02 -3.99 18.35
N ASP A 123 23.69 -2.87 18.02
CA ASP A 123 24.88 -2.86 17.17
C ASP A 123 26.01 -3.75 17.74
N ALA A 124 26.11 -3.84 19.06
CA ALA A 124 27.08 -4.72 19.74
C ALA A 124 26.91 -6.21 19.42
N PHE A 125 25.74 -6.64 18.93
CA PHE A 125 25.46 -8.03 18.55
C PHE A 125 25.63 -8.29 17.05
N VAL A 126 26.04 -7.29 16.27
CA VAL A 126 26.25 -7.42 14.83
C VAL A 126 27.56 -8.18 14.58
N THR A 127 27.42 -9.41 14.09
CA THR A 127 28.53 -10.29 13.70
C THR A 127 28.20 -10.93 12.36
N PRO A 128 29.18 -11.42 11.58
CA PRO A 128 28.89 -12.14 10.34
C PRO A 128 27.90 -13.29 10.53
N ALA A 129 27.95 -13.99 11.67
CA ALA A 129 27.04 -15.09 11.99
C ALA A 129 25.61 -14.62 12.27
N THR A 130 25.43 -13.58 13.11
CA THR A 130 24.09 -13.04 13.40
C THR A 130 23.48 -12.38 12.16
N THR A 131 24.26 -11.67 11.36
CA THR A 131 23.83 -11.12 10.06
C THR A 131 23.39 -12.23 9.10
N ALA A 132 24.15 -13.31 8.97
CA ALA A 132 23.77 -14.45 8.13
C ALA A 132 22.48 -15.13 8.61
N TRP A 133 22.32 -15.27 9.93
CA TRP A 133 21.10 -15.80 10.54
C TRP A 133 19.88 -14.93 10.21
N PHE A 134 19.94 -13.62 10.48
CA PHE A 134 18.83 -12.70 10.15
C PHE A 134 18.54 -12.65 8.64
N ALA A 135 19.57 -12.70 7.79
CA ALA A 135 19.40 -12.78 6.34
C ALA A 135 18.66 -14.06 5.93
N PHE A 136 18.97 -15.22 6.54
CA PHE A 136 18.27 -16.47 6.27
C PHE A 136 16.76 -16.36 6.60
N PHE A 137 16.39 -15.80 7.74
CA PHE A 137 14.97 -15.58 8.08
C PHE A 137 14.29 -14.58 7.16
N TYR A 138 14.98 -13.48 6.83
CA TYR A 138 14.48 -12.48 5.89
C TYR A 138 14.19 -13.09 4.52
N TRP A 139 15.07 -13.96 4.01
CA TRP A 139 14.81 -14.68 2.75
C TRP A 139 13.72 -15.73 2.89
N SER A 140 13.66 -16.43 4.02
CA SER A 140 12.63 -17.44 4.32
C SER A 140 11.22 -16.84 4.35
N TYR A 141 11.09 -15.54 4.66
CA TYR A 141 9.81 -14.82 4.59
C TYR A 141 9.17 -14.89 3.18
N PHE A 142 9.96 -14.82 2.10
CA PHE A 142 9.41 -14.94 0.74
C PHE A 142 8.87 -16.34 0.46
N VAL A 143 9.55 -17.38 0.95
CA VAL A 143 9.08 -18.76 0.86
C VAL A 143 7.80 -18.93 1.67
N TYR A 144 7.78 -18.40 2.90
CA TYR A 144 6.61 -18.40 3.76
C TYR A 144 5.42 -17.71 3.07
N LEU A 145 5.63 -16.52 2.51
CA LEU A 145 4.60 -15.81 1.73
C LEU A 145 4.14 -16.64 0.53
N ALA A 146 5.04 -17.24 -0.25
CA ALA A 146 4.65 -18.05 -1.39
C ALA A 146 3.79 -19.26 -0.97
N VAL A 147 4.18 -19.96 0.10
CA VAL A 147 3.46 -21.13 0.63
C VAL A 147 2.08 -20.75 1.18
N HIS A 148 1.89 -19.54 1.71
CA HIS A 148 0.59 -19.14 2.27
C HIS A 148 -0.30 -18.41 1.26
N ILE A 149 0.26 -17.49 0.47
CA ILE A 149 -0.49 -16.64 -0.46
C ILE A 149 -0.90 -17.41 -1.71
N VAL A 150 0.01 -18.19 -2.31
CA VAL A 150 -0.28 -18.87 -3.59
C VAL A 150 -1.46 -19.84 -3.46
N PRO A 151 -1.55 -20.72 -2.44
CA PRO A 151 -2.69 -21.60 -2.26
C PRO A 151 -4.02 -20.85 -2.07
N ILE A 152 -4.00 -19.73 -1.34
CA ILE A 152 -5.19 -18.88 -1.18
C ILE A 152 -5.60 -18.31 -2.54
N LEU A 153 -4.68 -17.77 -3.33
CA LEU A 153 -4.98 -17.16 -4.63
C LEU A 153 -5.50 -18.16 -5.68
N VAL A 154 -5.03 -19.42 -5.65
CA VAL A 154 -5.54 -20.48 -6.54
C VAL A 154 -6.77 -21.20 -6.00
N SER A 155 -7.20 -20.88 -4.77
CA SER A 155 -8.40 -21.45 -4.18
C SER A 155 -9.62 -21.15 -5.03
N ARG A 156 -10.51 -22.14 -5.14
CA ARG A 156 -11.81 -21.96 -5.79
C ARG A 156 -12.80 -21.19 -4.90
N ASP A 157 -12.50 -21.09 -3.60
CA ASP A 157 -13.30 -20.32 -2.66
C ASP A 157 -13.09 -18.82 -2.87
N ARG A 158 -14.00 -18.21 -3.63
CA ARG A 158 -13.97 -16.77 -3.94
C ARG A 158 -14.23 -15.90 -2.72
N ARG A 159 -14.88 -16.43 -1.68
CA ARG A 159 -15.10 -15.71 -0.44
C ARG A 159 -13.78 -15.61 0.33
N LEU A 160 -13.08 -16.73 0.50
CA LEU A 160 -11.76 -16.76 1.14
C LEU A 160 -10.78 -15.81 0.44
N VAL A 161 -10.71 -15.86 -0.89
CA VAL A 161 -9.87 -14.96 -1.68
C VAL A 161 -10.25 -13.50 -1.47
N GLY A 162 -11.56 -13.18 -1.46
CA GLY A 162 -12.05 -11.83 -1.25
C GLY A 162 -11.72 -11.29 0.14
N GLU A 163 -11.92 -12.10 1.18
CA GLU A 163 -11.60 -11.75 2.58
C GLU A 163 -10.09 -11.54 2.75
N PHE A 164 -9.27 -12.42 2.19
CA PHE A 164 -7.81 -12.29 2.18
C PHE A 164 -7.35 -11.02 1.45
N SER A 165 -7.85 -10.77 0.23
CA SER A 165 -7.52 -9.56 -0.53
C SER A 165 -7.93 -8.29 0.21
N LEU A 166 -9.11 -8.27 0.84
CA LEU A 166 -9.56 -7.13 1.64
C LEU A 166 -8.62 -6.88 2.83
N GLY A 167 -8.27 -7.93 3.57
CA GLY A 167 -7.34 -7.83 4.70
C GLY A 167 -5.96 -7.30 4.25
N LEU A 168 -5.41 -7.86 3.18
CA LEU A 168 -4.11 -7.47 2.65
C LEU A 168 -4.12 -6.00 2.19
N VAL A 169 -5.09 -5.59 1.37
CA VAL A 169 -5.23 -4.19 0.92
C VAL A 169 -5.44 -3.27 2.12
N GLY A 170 -6.27 -3.67 3.10
CA GLY A 170 -6.50 -2.92 4.32
C GLY A 170 -5.22 -2.63 5.11
N VAL A 171 -4.41 -3.67 5.36
CA VAL A 171 -3.12 -3.54 6.05
C VAL A 171 -2.18 -2.60 5.27
N TYR A 172 -2.06 -2.77 3.96
CA TYR A 172 -1.22 -1.89 3.14
C TYR A 172 -1.67 -0.43 3.19
N CYS A 173 -2.98 -0.18 3.07
CA CYS A 173 -3.50 1.18 3.12
C CYS A 173 -3.26 1.82 4.50
N VAL A 174 -3.54 1.10 5.60
CA VAL A 174 -3.32 1.62 6.95
C VAL A 174 -1.83 1.88 7.20
N ALA A 175 -0.96 0.92 6.88
CA ALA A 175 0.49 1.06 7.06
C ALA A 175 1.05 2.24 6.25
N GLN A 176 0.66 2.36 4.98
CA GLN A 176 1.14 3.44 4.11
C GLN A 176 0.61 4.81 4.52
N LEU A 177 -0.65 4.91 4.94
CA LEU A 177 -1.18 6.16 5.51
C LEU A 177 -0.50 6.50 6.83
N GLY A 178 -0.12 5.51 7.63
CA GLY A 178 0.67 5.68 8.85
C GLY A 178 1.93 6.53 8.63
N TYR A 179 2.64 6.31 7.52
CA TYR A 179 3.82 7.10 7.18
C TYR A 179 3.54 8.60 6.95
N PHE A 180 2.31 8.99 6.60
CA PHE A 180 1.94 10.41 6.50
C PHE A 180 1.70 11.06 7.87
N PHE A 181 1.32 10.27 8.87
CA PHE A 181 1.15 10.75 10.24
C PHE A 181 2.48 10.78 11.00
N LEU A 182 3.34 9.80 10.74
CA LEU A 182 4.64 9.65 11.37
C LEU A 182 5.76 9.56 10.31
N PRO A 183 6.07 10.66 9.61
CA PRO A 183 7.13 10.68 8.61
C PRO A 183 8.50 10.57 9.29
N GLY A 184 9.01 9.33 9.35
CA GLY A 184 10.40 9.01 9.65
C GLY A 184 11.13 8.80 8.34
N TYR A 185 12.10 9.66 8.05
CA TYR A 185 12.84 9.61 6.80
C TYR A 185 14.18 8.87 6.93
N GLY A 186 14.62 8.65 8.16
CA GLY A 186 15.94 8.09 8.44
C GLY A 186 17.06 9.11 8.17
N PRO A 187 18.31 8.76 8.43
CA PRO A 187 19.44 9.65 8.18
C PRO A 187 19.60 9.89 6.68
N TYR A 188 19.19 11.07 6.23
CA TYR A 188 19.57 11.62 4.93
C TYR A 188 21.04 12.06 4.99
N HIS A 189 21.90 11.33 4.31
CA HIS A 189 23.20 11.84 3.84
C HIS A 189 23.12 12.07 2.33
#